data_AF-A0A238UBH3-F1
#
_entry.id   AF-A0A238UBH3-F1
#
_cell.length_a   1.000
_cell.length_b   1.000
_cell.length_c   1.000
_cell.angle_alpha   90.00
_cell.angle_beta   90.00
_cell.angle_gamma   90.00
#
_symmetry.space_group_name_H-M   'P 1'
#
loop_
_entity.id
_entity.type
_entity.pdbx_description
1 polymer ?
#
loop_
_entity_poly.entity_id
_entity_poly.type
_entity_poly.pdbx_seq_one_letter_code
_entity_poly.pdbx_strand_id
1 'polypeptide(L)'
;MVSVAAGSGPVTVNTLGAGTYYVEVTMTDSPFCPVSSAEVTIDSPTAALDFTTVDVNPTCNGSNDGSITVNAVGGWGSYEYQLEDGSGVLVAYTTSNVFTGSSSLPLVDGTYTVRVRDANGCIDSDTVTLTEPAAVTFSLVKDDNACDLTGGGSITVTALGGSGSYTYILLDGGGVEIRNQTTNVFTNLPAGNYTVQVNDSNSCPGTSPSPTITLEPNLEFALNTTKLLDCSASPDATIELSISSGIREL
;
A
#
# COMPACT_ATOMS: atom_id res chain seq x y z
N MET A 1 57.21 14.10 -0.90
CA MET A 1 58.19 14.86 -1.69
C MET A 1 58.06 14.43 -3.15
N VAL A 2 57.62 15.33 -4.03
CA VAL A 2 57.62 15.09 -5.49
C VAL A 2 58.82 15.85 -6.05
N SER A 3 59.84 15.14 -6.49
CA SER A 3 61.06 15.71 -7.06
C SER A 3 60.92 15.87 -8.57
N VAL A 4 61.02 17.11 -9.07
CA VAL A 4 60.93 17.42 -10.51
C VAL A 4 62.25 18.03 -10.98
N ALA A 5 62.81 17.52 -12.08
CA ALA A 5 63.98 18.08 -12.74
C ALA A 5 63.64 19.35 -13.54
N ALA A 6 64.56 20.32 -13.56
CA ALA A 6 64.40 21.60 -14.24
C ALA A 6 64.25 21.42 -15.77
N GLY A 7 63.33 22.18 -16.38
CA GLY A 7 63.11 22.25 -17.84
C GLY A 7 61.90 21.48 -18.38
N SER A 8 61.12 20.83 -17.51
CA SER A 8 59.88 20.16 -17.89
C SER A 8 58.70 21.14 -17.75
N GLY A 9 57.69 20.99 -18.62
CA GLY A 9 56.46 21.78 -18.58
C GLY A 9 55.65 21.55 -17.30
N PRO A 10 54.34 21.85 -17.30
CA PRO A 10 53.52 21.64 -16.11
C PRO A 10 53.61 20.18 -15.63
N VAL A 11 53.89 20.00 -14.34
CA VAL A 11 53.90 18.71 -13.67
C VAL A 11 52.60 18.57 -12.90
N THR A 12 51.80 17.58 -13.26
CA THR A 12 50.53 17.30 -12.59
C THR A 12 50.73 16.15 -11.61
N VAL A 13 50.29 16.33 -10.37
CA VAL A 13 50.29 15.29 -9.33
C VAL A 13 48.82 14.98 -9.01
N ASN A 14 48.39 13.74 -9.25
CA ASN A 14 46.98 13.37 -9.27
C ASN A 14 46.57 12.49 -8.07
N THR A 15 47.45 12.34 -7.07
CA THR A 15 47.33 11.32 -6.03
C THR A 15 47.36 11.90 -4.61
N LEU A 16 47.14 13.21 -4.47
CA LEU A 16 47.15 13.87 -3.16
C LEU A 16 45.76 13.76 -2.52
N GLY A 17 45.73 13.32 -1.26
CA GLY A 17 44.53 13.37 -0.42
C GLY A 17 44.32 14.76 0.16
N ALA A 18 43.41 14.88 1.11
CA ALA A 18 43.26 16.12 1.87
C ALA A 18 44.47 16.37 2.76
N GLY A 19 44.85 17.64 2.88
CA GLY A 19 46.01 18.06 3.66
C GLY A 19 46.67 19.32 3.12
N THR A 20 47.67 19.79 3.85
CA THR A 20 48.52 20.91 3.46
C THR A 20 49.78 20.39 2.77
N TYR A 21 50.03 20.86 1.57
CA TYR A 21 51.18 20.48 0.74
C TYR A 21 52.01 21.70 0.38
N TYR A 22 53.29 21.47 0.11
CA TYR A 22 54.16 22.43 -0.54
C TYR A 22 55.06 21.67 -1.52
N VAL A 23 55.59 22.37 -2.51
CA VAL A 23 56.54 21.81 -3.49
C VAL A 23 57.93 22.33 -3.16
N GLU A 24 58.90 21.43 -3.10
CA GLU A 24 60.31 21.75 -2.98
C GLU A 24 61.02 21.43 -4.30
N VAL A 25 61.70 22.42 -4.88
CA VAL A 25 62.49 22.29 -6.09
C VAL A 25 63.95 22.56 -5.73
N THR A 26 64.84 21.65 -6.10
CA THR A 26 66.29 21.80 -5.86
C THR A 26 67.01 21.92 -7.20
N MET A 27 67.94 22.86 -7.31
CA MET A 27 68.82 22.96 -8.48
C MET A 27 69.59 21.66 -8.68
N THR A 28 69.70 21.19 -9.93
CA THR A 28 70.43 19.96 -10.27
C THR A 28 71.95 20.12 -10.28
N ASP A 29 72.43 21.36 -10.32
CA ASP A 29 73.85 21.70 -10.37
C ASP A 29 74.21 22.70 -9.25
N SER A 30 75.49 22.74 -8.89
CA SER A 30 76.03 23.65 -7.88
C SER A 30 75.54 25.09 -8.13
N PRO A 31 74.98 25.78 -7.11
CA PRO A 31 75.10 25.48 -5.69
C PRO A 31 74.05 24.55 -5.06
N PHE A 32 73.21 23.85 -5.84
CA PHE A 32 72.15 22.95 -5.33
C PHE A 32 71.13 23.64 -4.40
N CYS A 33 70.75 24.89 -4.69
CA CYS A 33 69.80 25.64 -3.86
C CYS A 33 68.40 24.99 -3.88
N PRO A 34 67.80 24.69 -2.70
CA PRO A 34 66.39 24.35 -2.60
C PRO A 34 65.53 25.62 -2.53
N VAL A 35 64.36 25.58 -3.17
CA VAL A 35 63.32 26.60 -3.09
C VAL A 35 62.00 25.91 -2.80
N SER A 36 61.25 26.40 -1.80
CA SER A 36 59.91 25.92 -1.48
C SER A 36 58.84 26.87 -2.01
N SER A 37 57.71 26.33 -2.46
CA SER A 37 56.52 27.11 -2.80
C SER A 37 55.80 27.61 -1.53
N ALA A 38 54.80 28.47 -1.71
CA ALA A 38 53.77 28.65 -0.70
C ALA A 38 53.02 27.32 -0.47
N GLU A 39 52.43 27.18 0.73
CA GLU A 39 51.56 26.05 1.05
C GLU A 39 50.27 26.12 0.23
N VAL A 40 49.74 24.94 -0.12
CA VAL A 40 48.42 24.74 -0.72
C VAL A 40 47.65 23.73 0.12
N THR A 41 46.39 24.04 0.44
CA THR A 41 45.49 23.14 1.16
C THR A 41 44.56 22.43 0.19
N ILE A 42 44.39 21.13 0.40
CA ILE A 42 43.34 20.33 -0.23
C ILE A 42 42.36 20.00 0.89
N ASP A 43 41.15 20.56 0.80
CA ASP A 43 40.12 20.37 1.81
C ASP A 43 39.37 19.05 1.63
N SER A 44 38.85 18.51 2.72
CA SER A 44 37.89 17.40 2.76
C SER A 44 36.72 17.76 3.67
N PRO A 45 35.55 17.13 3.49
CA PRO A 45 34.45 17.31 4.42
C PRO A 45 34.82 16.80 5.81
N THR A 46 34.20 17.39 6.85
CA THR A 46 34.48 17.06 8.26
C THR A 46 33.98 15.67 8.66
N ALA A 47 32.97 15.17 7.96
CA ALA A 47 32.47 13.81 8.04
C ALA A 47 32.17 13.29 6.63
N ALA A 48 32.20 11.97 6.43
CA ALA A 48 31.74 11.37 5.18
C ALA A 48 30.26 11.69 4.96
N LEU A 49 29.84 11.78 3.69
CA LEU A 49 28.42 11.83 3.36
C LEU A 49 27.76 10.52 3.80
N ASP A 50 26.65 10.63 4.50
CA ASP A 50 25.85 9.53 5.01
C ASP A 50 24.39 9.99 5.13
N PHE A 51 23.45 9.06 5.23
CA PHE A 51 22.04 9.40 5.44
C PHE A 51 21.24 8.28 6.09
N THR A 52 20.09 8.65 6.64
CA THR A 52 19.09 7.69 7.12
C THR A 52 17.78 7.87 6.37
N THR A 53 16.95 6.83 6.36
CA THR A 53 15.63 6.86 5.76
C THR A 53 14.55 6.59 6.81
N VAL A 54 13.39 7.21 6.61
CA VAL A 54 12.16 6.91 7.34
C VAL A 54 11.07 6.72 6.31
N ASP A 55 10.45 5.56 6.31
CA ASP A 55 9.39 5.21 5.37
C ASP A 55 8.02 5.07 6.05
N VAL A 56 6.98 5.24 5.24
CA VAL A 56 5.60 4.90 5.57
C VAL A 56 5.08 4.01 4.45
N ASN A 57 4.64 2.83 4.82
CA ASN A 57 4.07 1.85 3.89
C ASN A 57 2.74 2.33 3.27
N PRO A 58 2.37 1.85 2.07
CA PRO A 58 1.05 2.08 1.50
C PRO A 58 -0.07 1.64 2.43
N THR A 59 -1.16 2.42 2.47
CA THR A 59 -2.26 2.21 3.42
C THR A 59 -3.08 0.96 3.12
N CYS A 60 -3.23 0.62 1.84
CA CYS A 60 -4.01 -0.52 1.35
C CYS A 60 -3.23 -1.32 0.31
N ASN A 61 -3.67 -2.55 0.08
CA ASN A 61 -3.24 -3.33 -1.07
C ASN A 61 -3.58 -2.59 -2.37
N GLY A 62 -2.59 -2.33 -3.21
CA GLY A 62 -2.71 -1.56 -4.44
C GLY A 62 -2.77 -0.03 -4.26
N SER A 63 -2.67 0.48 -3.03
CA SER A 63 -2.53 1.94 -2.82
C SER A 63 -1.13 2.41 -3.19
N ASN A 64 -1.05 3.68 -3.55
CA ASN A 64 0.18 4.34 -4.02
C ASN A 64 0.62 5.48 -3.11
N ASP A 65 0.21 5.46 -1.85
CA ASP A 65 0.33 6.53 -0.86
C ASP A 65 1.47 6.31 0.15
N GLY A 66 2.39 5.39 -0.15
CA GLY A 66 3.62 5.24 0.61
C GLY A 66 4.47 6.52 0.60
N SER A 67 5.44 6.63 1.51
CA SER A 67 6.36 7.76 1.53
C SER A 67 7.75 7.36 2.01
N ILE A 68 8.75 8.10 1.55
CA ILE A 68 10.16 7.93 1.94
C ILE A 68 10.71 9.31 2.26
N THR A 69 11.20 9.48 3.49
CA THR A 69 11.92 10.67 3.95
C THR A 69 13.39 10.35 4.12
N VAL A 70 14.26 11.21 3.62
CA VAL A 70 15.72 11.04 3.62
C VAL A 70 16.34 12.12 4.49
N ASN A 71 17.22 11.74 5.42
CA ASN A 71 17.89 12.68 6.32
C ASN A 71 19.40 12.53 6.16
N ALA A 72 19.99 13.42 5.35
CA ALA A 72 21.41 13.43 5.02
C ALA A 72 22.26 14.19 6.04
N VAL A 73 23.49 13.72 6.25
CA VAL A 73 24.50 14.31 7.15
C VAL A 73 25.90 14.21 6.53
N GLY A 74 26.83 15.02 7.03
CA GLY A 74 28.23 15.01 6.59
C GLY A 74 28.42 15.54 5.16
N GLY A 75 29.45 15.06 4.47
CA GLY A 75 29.83 15.58 3.16
C GLY A 75 30.13 17.08 3.19
N TRP A 76 29.99 17.73 2.04
CA TRP A 76 30.22 19.17 1.89
C TRP A 76 29.03 20.05 2.29
N GLY A 77 28.00 19.45 2.91
CA GLY A 77 26.72 20.11 3.18
C GLY A 77 25.96 20.43 1.90
N SER A 78 24.74 20.99 2.05
CA SER A 78 23.73 21.17 0.98
C SER A 78 23.47 19.89 0.18
N TYR A 79 22.28 19.33 0.33
CA TYR A 79 21.98 18.02 -0.25
C TYR A 79 20.90 18.11 -1.32
N GLU A 80 21.06 17.30 -2.35
CA GLU A 80 20.02 16.97 -3.31
C GLU A 80 19.71 15.47 -3.20
N TYR A 81 18.45 15.13 -3.44
CA TYR A 81 17.90 13.79 -3.26
C TYR A 81 17.30 13.31 -4.57
N GLN A 82 17.51 12.04 -4.87
CA GLN A 82 16.98 11.36 -6.04
C GLN A 82 16.30 10.07 -5.60
N LEU A 83 15.20 9.72 -6.25
CA LEU A 83 14.50 8.46 -6.05
C LEU A 83 14.48 7.66 -7.34
N GLU A 84 14.83 6.39 -7.24
CA GLU A 84 14.86 5.42 -8.34
C GLU A 84 14.10 4.15 -7.94
N ASP A 85 13.67 3.38 -8.92
CA ASP A 85 13.19 2.01 -8.76
C ASP A 85 13.82 1.10 -9.82
N GLY A 86 13.32 -0.14 -9.96
CA GLY A 86 13.82 -1.08 -10.97
C GLY A 86 13.62 -0.62 -12.43
N SER A 87 12.78 0.40 -12.67
CA SER A 87 12.53 0.99 -14.00
C SER A 87 13.43 2.20 -14.30
N GLY A 88 14.09 2.75 -13.28
CA GLY A 88 15.04 3.85 -13.41
C GLY A 88 14.69 5.02 -12.49
N VAL A 89 14.94 6.24 -12.96
CA VAL A 89 14.77 7.46 -12.16
C VAL A 89 13.29 7.85 -12.10
N LEU A 90 12.72 7.83 -10.90
CA LEU A 90 11.37 8.31 -10.62
C LEU A 90 11.35 9.82 -10.34
N VAL A 91 12.31 10.29 -9.54
CA VAL A 91 12.50 11.70 -9.21
C VAL A 91 13.97 12.03 -9.38
N ALA A 92 14.29 12.93 -10.32
CA ALA A 92 15.63 13.46 -10.49
C ALA A 92 16.06 14.30 -9.27
N TYR A 93 17.37 14.55 -9.12
CA TYR A 93 17.92 15.34 -8.01
C TYR A 93 17.11 16.61 -7.74
N THR A 94 16.62 16.73 -6.51
CA THR A 94 15.82 17.83 -6.01
C THR A 94 16.23 18.16 -4.57
N THR A 95 15.94 19.37 -4.10
CA THR A 95 16.23 19.77 -2.72
C THR A 95 15.20 19.24 -1.71
N SER A 96 14.06 18.70 -2.18
CA SER A 96 13.09 18.04 -1.32
C SER A 96 13.63 16.70 -0.85
N ASN A 97 13.65 16.50 0.46
CA ASN A 97 14.09 15.26 1.09
C ASN A 97 12.94 14.29 1.40
N VAL A 98 11.71 14.66 1.01
CA VAL A 98 10.50 13.83 1.19
C VAL A 98 9.95 13.47 -0.18
N PHE A 99 9.72 12.17 -0.38
CA PHE A 99 8.99 11.62 -1.52
C PHE A 99 7.65 11.08 -1.01
N THR A 100 6.56 11.63 -1.52
CA THR A 100 5.20 11.23 -1.14
C THR A 100 4.49 10.62 -2.34
N GLY A 101 3.90 9.45 -2.11
CA GLY A 101 3.13 8.70 -3.08
C GLY A 101 1.95 9.49 -3.65
N SER A 102 1.76 9.38 -4.96
CA SER A 102 0.67 10.03 -5.70
C SER A 102 0.40 9.31 -7.02
N SER A 103 -0.64 9.71 -7.75
CA SER A 103 -0.93 9.15 -9.09
C SER A 103 0.20 9.38 -10.10
N SER A 104 0.98 10.46 -9.96
CA SER A 104 2.13 10.78 -10.82
C SER A 104 3.46 10.21 -10.33
N LEU A 105 3.55 9.86 -9.04
CA LEU A 105 4.70 9.23 -8.42
C LEU A 105 4.18 8.11 -7.51
N PRO A 106 3.77 6.97 -8.09
CA PRO A 106 3.15 5.91 -7.30
C PRO A 106 4.21 5.23 -6.42
N LEU A 107 4.10 5.44 -5.11
CA LEU A 107 4.91 4.73 -4.12
C LEU A 107 4.08 3.57 -3.57
N VAL A 108 4.23 2.42 -4.22
CA VAL A 108 3.51 1.17 -3.99
C VAL A 108 4.44 0.16 -3.30
N ASP A 109 3.97 -1.07 -3.07
CA ASP A 109 4.83 -2.19 -2.67
C ASP A 109 6.03 -2.36 -3.63
N GLY A 110 7.24 -2.35 -3.09
CA GLY A 110 8.45 -2.45 -3.89
C GLY A 110 9.71 -1.91 -3.23
N THR A 111 10.83 -2.11 -3.91
CA THR A 111 12.15 -1.62 -3.48
C THR A 111 12.56 -0.40 -4.28
N TYR A 112 12.89 0.66 -3.56
CA TYR A 112 13.33 1.95 -4.09
C TYR A 112 14.80 2.17 -3.76
N THR A 113 15.55 2.79 -4.67
CA THR A 113 16.91 3.25 -4.40
C THR A 113 16.88 4.76 -4.18
N VAL A 114 17.33 5.19 -3.02
CA VAL A 114 17.53 6.59 -2.69
C VAL A 114 18.98 6.95 -2.94
N ARG A 115 19.22 8.10 -3.57
CA ARG A 115 20.55 8.69 -3.68
C ARG A 115 20.57 10.08 -3.07
N VAL A 116 21.65 10.38 -2.36
CA VAL A 116 21.95 11.70 -1.82
C VAL A 116 23.20 12.21 -2.51
N ARG A 117 23.17 13.46 -2.97
CA ARG A 117 24.32 14.17 -3.52
C ARG A 117 24.61 15.43 -2.72
N ASP A 118 25.86 15.64 -2.32
CA ASP A 118 26.28 16.87 -1.65
C ASP A 118 26.74 17.98 -2.62
N ALA A 119 27.06 19.16 -2.08
CA ALA A 119 27.46 20.33 -2.86
C ALA A 119 28.66 20.13 -3.80
N ASN A 120 29.56 19.19 -3.51
CA ASN A 120 30.74 18.90 -4.35
C ASN A 120 30.57 17.63 -5.18
N GLY A 121 29.35 17.09 -5.24
CA GLY A 121 29.00 15.97 -6.11
C GLY A 121 29.38 14.60 -5.55
N CYS A 122 29.72 14.49 -4.26
CA CYS A 122 29.81 13.18 -3.62
C CYS A 122 28.41 12.56 -3.55
N ILE A 123 28.30 11.27 -3.88
CA ILE A 123 27.03 10.56 -3.91
C ILE A 123 27.09 9.38 -2.94
N ASP A 124 26.05 9.25 -2.13
CA ASP A 124 25.76 8.05 -1.34
C ASP A 124 24.38 7.49 -1.72
N SER A 125 24.19 6.18 -1.54
CA SER A 125 22.94 5.52 -1.95
C SER A 125 22.62 4.28 -1.12
N ASP A 126 21.33 4.07 -0.89
CA ASP A 126 20.79 2.93 -0.14
C ASP A 126 19.40 2.58 -0.65
N THR A 127 18.93 1.38 -0.31
CA THR A 127 17.62 0.87 -0.70
C THR A 127 16.62 0.93 0.43
N VAL A 128 15.37 1.26 0.10
CA VAL A 128 14.22 1.24 1.00
C VAL A 128 13.16 0.34 0.41
N THR A 129 12.58 -0.56 1.21
CA THR A 129 11.48 -1.44 0.77
C THR A 129 10.19 -0.98 1.42
N LEU A 130 9.21 -0.63 0.59
CA LEU A 130 7.83 -0.42 1.01
C LEU A 130 7.07 -1.74 0.88
N THR A 131 6.26 -2.07 1.88
CA THR A 131 5.42 -3.27 1.89
C THR A 131 3.95 -2.90 2.06
N GLU A 132 3.05 -3.49 1.27
CA GLU A 132 1.60 -3.27 1.43
C GLU A 132 0.92 -4.33 2.32
N PRO A 133 -0.23 -4.02 2.95
CA PRO A 133 -1.01 -5.04 3.64
C PRO A 133 -1.63 -6.04 2.66
N ALA A 134 -2.01 -7.21 3.17
CA ALA A 134 -2.77 -8.19 2.39
C ALA A 134 -4.10 -7.60 1.92
N ALA A 135 -4.55 -7.93 0.71
CA ALA A 135 -5.84 -7.49 0.21
C ALA A 135 -7.00 -7.92 1.13
N VAL A 136 -7.98 -7.04 1.32
CA VAL A 136 -9.20 -7.39 2.05
C VAL A 136 -10.06 -8.27 1.15
N THR A 137 -10.43 -9.43 1.65
CA THR A 137 -11.34 -10.37 0.98
C THR A 137 -12.47 -10.75 1.90
N PHE A 138 -13.64 -11.06 1.34
CA PHE A 138 -14.76 -11.52 2.14
C PHE A 138 -15.64 -12.55 1.42
N SER A 139 -16.37 -13.32 2.21
CA SER A 139 -17.40 -14.26 1.75
C SER A 139 -18.70 -14.08 2.52
N LEU A 140 -19.80 -14.51 1.90
CA LEU A 140 -21.15 -14.37 2.42
C LEU A 140 -21.77 -15.75 2.65
N VAL A 141 -22.47 -15.89 3.77
CA VAL A 141 -23.32 -17.04 4.08
C VAL A 141 -24.70 -16.50 4.44
N LYS A 142 -25.75 -17.08 3.86
CA LYS A 142 -27.13 -16.75 4.21
C LYS A 142 -27.77 -17.83 5.06
N ASP A 143 -28.76 -17.39 5.82
CA ASP A 143 -29.83 -18.22 6.36
C ASP A 143 -31.15 -17.55 5.96
N ASP A 144 -31.94 -18.17 5.08
CA ASP A 144 -33.21 -17.58 4.64
C ASP A 144 -34.26 -17.52 5.76
N ASN A 145 -34.05 -18.28 6.84
CA ASN A 145 -35.01 -18.47 7.92
C ASN A 145 -36.42 -18.87 7.40
N ALA A 146 -36.47 -19.61 6.29
CA ALA A 146 -37.68 -19.88 5.52
C ALA A 146 -38.81 -20.61 6.28
N CYS A 147 -38.50 -21.15 7.46
CA CYS A 147 -39.41 -21.88 8.35
C CYS A 147 -39.83 -21.10 9.61
N ASP A 148 -39.28 -19.91 9.87
CA ASP A 148 -39.67 -19.04 10.99
C ASP A 148 -40.28 -17.75 10.44
N LEU A 149 -41.60 -17.64 10.64
CA LEU A 149 -42.39 -16.51 10.16
C LEU A 149 -42.19 -15.22 10.96
N THR A 150 -41.36 -15.24 12.01
CA THR A 150 -41.21 -14.12 12.95
C THR A 150 -39.86 -13.39 12.86
N GLY A 151 -38.79 -14.07 12.42
CA GLY A 151 -37.50 -13.48 12.10
C GLY A 151 -37.23 -13.56 10.60
N GLY A 152 -36.97 -12.45 9.92
CA GLY A 152 -36.50 -12.52 8.52
C GLY A 152 -35.17 -13.29 8.40
N GLY A 153 -34.68 -13.46 7.17
CA GLY A 153 -33.39 -14.10 6.93
C GLY A 153 -32.19 -13.32 7.51
N SER A 154 -31.03 -13.93 7.44
CA SER A 154 -29.76 -13.36 7.89
C SER A 154 -28.64 -13.55 6.88
N ILE A 155 -27.68 -12.63 6.91
CA ILE A 155 -26.45 -12.68 6.11
C ILE A 155 -25.28 -12.55 7.08
N THR A 156 -24.40 -13.55 7.11
CA THR A 156 -23.15 -13.56 7.84
C THR A 156 -22.00 -13.32 6.88
N VAL A 157 -21.11 -12.38 7.25
CA VAL A 157 -19.92 -12.01 6.49
C VAL A 157 -18.68 -12.58 7.18
N THR A 158 -17.77 -13.18 6.41
CA THR A 158 -16.43 -13.54 6.88
C THR A 158 -15.41 -12.73 6.10
N ALA A 159 -14.65 -11.86 6.77
CA ALA A 159 -13.64 -11.00 6.14
C ALA A 159 -12.23 -11.34 6.65
N LEU A 160 -11.24 -11.21 5.77
CA LEU A 160 -9.82 -11.50 6.01
C LEU A 160 -8.94 -10.44 5.34
N GLY A 161 -7.69 -10.27 5.79
CA GLY A 161 -6.72 -9.34 5.21
C GLY A 161 -6.84 -7.89 5.72
N GLY A 162 -6.15 -6.96 5.08
CA GLY A 162 -6.07 -5.55 5.50
C GLY A 162 -5.49 -5.38 6.91
N SER A 163 -6.02 -4.39 7.63
CA SER A 163 -5.67 -4.05 9.02
C SER A 163 -6.44 -4.85 10.09
N GLY A 164 -7.34 -5.75 9.71
CA GLY A 164 -7.97 -6.75 10.59
C GLY A 164 -9.23 -6.33 11.36
N SER A 165 -9.59 -5.04 11.38
CA SER A 165 -10.90 -4.57 11.86
C SER A 165 -11.74 -4.12 10.66
N TYR A 166 -13.04 -4.44 10.65
CA TYR A 166 -13.89 -4.21 9.48
C TYR A 166 -15.19 -3.47 9.78
N THR A 167 -15.66 -2.74 8.79
CA THR A 167 -16.99 -2.16 8.68
C THR A 167 -17.73 -2.86 7.55
N TYR A 168 -18.97 -3.29 7.83
CA TYR A 168 -19.83 -4.01 6.91
C TYR A 168 -21.02 -3.13 6.52
N ILE A 169 -21.16 -2.89 5.22
CA ILE A 169 -22.24 -2.09 4.65
C ILE A 169 -23.14 -3.04 3.84
N LEU A 170 -24.42 -3.06 4.16
CA LEU A 170 -25.43 -3.82 3.44
C LEU A 170 -26.22 -2.87 2.54
N LEU A 171 -26.28 -3.20 1.26
CA LEU A 171 -27.10 -2.50 0.27
C LEU A 171 -28.25 -3.41 -0.18
N ASP A 172 -29.40 -2.81 -0.46
CA ASP A 172 -30.52 -3.51 -1.09
C ASP A 172 -30.26 -3.78 -2.59
N GLY A 173 -31.21 -4.44 -3.27
CA GLY A 173 -31.11 -4.76 -4.69
C GLY A 173 -31.09 -3.55 -5.62
N GLY A 174 -31.43 -2.35 -5.12
CA GLY A 174 -31.30 -1.08 -5.82
C GLY A 174 -29.96 -0.37 -5.57
N GLY A 175 -29.10 -0.94 -4.73
CA GLY A 175 -27.82 -0.34 -4.36
C GLY A 175 -27.94 0.75 -3.29
N VAL A 176 -29.04 0.79 -2.54
CA VAL A 176 -29.21 1.74 -1.43
C VAL A 176 -28.67 1.12 -0.15
N GLU A 177 -27.80 1.85 0.55
CA GLU A 177 -27.33 1.46 1.88
C GLU A 177 -28.51 1.38 2.86
N ILE A 178 -28.68 0.22 3.49
CA ILE A 178 -29.72 -0.01 4.48
C ILE A 178 -29.16 -0.29 5.88
N ARG A 179 -27.90 -0.74 5.98
CA ARG A 179 -27.19 -0.93 7.26
C ARG A 179 -25.70 -0.70 7.11
N ASN A 180 -25.09 -0.18 8.18
CA ASN A 180 -23.65 0.02 8.32
C ASN A 180 -23.26 -0.28 9.77
N GLN A 181 -22.41 -1.28 9.97
CA GLN A 181 -22.11 -1.84 11.29
C GLN A 181 -20.73 -2.49 11.35
N THR A 182 -20.20 -2.69 12.55
CA THR A 182 -18.93 -3.40 12.79
C THR A 182 -19.12 -4.89 13.12
N THR A 183 -20.35 -5.30 13.41
CA THR A 183 -20.73 -6.71 13.57
C THR A 183 -20.89 -7.37 12.20
N ASN A 184 -20.47 -8.63 12.08
CA ASN A 184 -20.43 -9.33 10.80
C ASN A 184 -21.74 -10.05 10.42
N VAL A 185 -22.82 -9.90 11.21
CA VAL A 185 -24.11 -10.55 10.96
C VAL A 185 -25.21 -9.52 10.80
N PHE A 186 -25.94 -9.59 9.69
CA PHE A 186 -27.17 -8.86 9.45
C PHE A 186 -28.36 -9.80 9.68
N THR A 187 -29.27 -9.47 10.59
CA THR A 187 -30.47 -10.27 10.90
C THR A 187 -31.76 -9.53 10.57
N ASN A 188 -32.89 -10.24 10.56
CA ASN A 188 -34.22 -9.67 10.29
C ASN A 188 -34.28 -8.98 8.92
N LEU A 189 -33.76 -9.66 7.90
CA LEU A 189 -33.79 -9.18 6.52
C LEU A 189 -34.98 -9.81 5.78
N PRO A 190 -35.83 -9.02 5.11
CA PRO A 190 -36.84 -9.55 4.20
C PRO A 190 -36.23 -10.36 3.05
N ALA A 191 -37.07 -11.11 2.34
CA ALA A 191 -36.66 -11.72 1.08
C ALA A 191 -36.29 -10.65 0.06
N GLY A 192 -35.20 -10.89 -0.68
CA GLY A 192 -34.68 -9.92 -1.63
C GLY A 192 -33.22 -10.14 -1.96
N ASN A 193 -32.74 -9.33 -2.90
CA ASN A 193 -31.33 -9.30 -3.27
C ASN A 193 -30.60 -8.26 -2.42
N TYR A 194 -29.42 -8.61 -1.97
CA TYR A 194 -28.54 -7.76 -1.20
C TYR A 194 -27.15 -7.75 -1.80
N THR A 195 -26.45 -6.63 -1.63
CA THR A 195 -25.01 -6.53 -1.88
C THR A 195 -24.32 -6.16 -0.58
N VAL A 196 -23.17 -6.76 -0.30
CA VAL A 196 -22.35 -6.41 0.86
C VAL A 196 -21.08 -5.74 0.39
N GLN A 197 -20.73 -4.64 1.06
CA GLN A 197 -19.40 -4.02 0.99
C GLN A 197 -18.71 -4.18 2.33
N VAL A 198 -17.40 -4.38 2.28
CA VAL A 198 -16.54 -4.50 3.46
C VAL A 198 -15.41 -3.51 3.31
N ASN A 199 -15.14 -2.72 4.35
CA ASN A 199 -13.96 -1.87 4.44
C ASN A 199 -13.20 -2.22 5.71
N ASP A 200 -11.87 -2.18 5.69
CA ASP A 200 -11.10 -2.31 6.92
C ASP A 200 -11.01 -0.97 7.71
N SER A 201 -10.26 -0.94 8.81
CA SER A 201 -10.06 0.29 9.62
C SER A 201 -9.32 1.41 8.90
N ASN A 202 -8.57 1.09 7.84
CA ASN A 202 -7.89 2.04 6.98
C ASN A 202 -8.76 2.47 5.78
N SER A 203 -10.03 2.06 5.76
CA SER A 203 -10.96 2.28 4.64
C SER A 203 -10.54 1.57 3.35
N CYS A 204 -9.75 0.50 3.45
CA CYS A 204 -9.37 -0.33 2.32
C CYS A 204 -10.56 -1.21 1.88
N PRO A 205 -10.97 -1.14 0.59
CA PRO A 205 -12.14 -1.87 0.11
C PRO A 205 -11.85 -3.37 0.00
N GLY A 206 -12.80 -4.16 0.49
CA GLY A 206 -12.83 -5.61 0.36
C GLY A 206 -13.39 -6.06 -0.97
N THR A 207 -12.88 -7.19 -1.46
CA THR A 207 -13.38 -7.85 -2.67
C THR A 207 -13.98 -9.22 -2.34
N SER A 208 -14.99 -9.62 -3.11
CA SER A 208 -15.60 -10.94 -3.03
C SER A 208 -15.91 -11.44 -4.44
N PRO A 209 -15.72 -12.73 -4.74
CA PRO A 209 -16.18 -13.31 -6.00
C PRO A 209 -17.72 -13.37 -6.10
N SER A 210 -18.42 -13.23 -4.99
CA SER A 210 -19.89 -13.22 -4.91
C SER A 210 -20.34 -12.20 -3.85
N PRO A 211 -20.28 -10.90 -4.18
CA PRO A 211 -20.64 -9.83 -3.25
C PRO A 211 -22.16 -9.65 -3.11
N THR A 212 -22.94 -10.29 -3.99
CA THR A 212 -24.39 -10.30 -3.97
C THR A 212 -24.91 -11.60 -3.38
N ILE A 213 -26.03 -11.51 -2.67
CA ILE A 213 -26.70 -12.67 -2.07
C ILE A 213 -28.21 -12.45 -2.07
N THR A 214 -28.97 -13.52 -2.35
CA THR A 214 -30.43 -13.49 -2.40
C THR A 214 -30.99 -14.25 -1.21
N LEU A 215 -31.81 -13.57 -0.41
CA LEU A 215 -32.65 -14.20 0.61
C LEU A 215 -33.99 -14.58 0.00
N GLU A 216 -34.38 -15.83 0.21
CA GLU A 216 -35.62 -16.39 -0.33
C GLU A 216 -36.81 -16.09 0.59
N PRO A 217 -38.04 -16.00 0.03
CA PRO A 217 -39.24 -15.81 0.83
C PRO A 217 -39.55 -17.03 1.69
N ASN A 218 -40.14 -16.77 2.86
CA ASN A 218 -40.67 -17.81 3.73
C ASN A 218 -41.69 -18.68 3.00
N LEU A 219 -41.79 -19.95 3.40
CA LEU A 219 -42.80 -20.86 2.91
C LEU A 219 -44.16 -20.49 3.52
N GLU A 220 -45.08 -19.98 2.70
CA GLU A 220 -46.46 -19.75 3.10
C GLU A 220 -47.39 -20.72 2.37
N PHE A 221 -48.32 -21.31 3.12
CA PHE A 221 -49.37 -22.16 2.55
C PHE A 221 -50.69 -21.98 3.29
N ALA A 222 -51.79 -22.21 2.58
CA ALA A 222 -53.14 -22.23 3.10
C ALA A 222 -53.78 -23.59 2.82
N LEU A 223 -54.59 -24.06 3.78
CA LEU A 223 -55.47 -25.20 3.58
C LEU A 223 -56.88 -24.69 3.39
N ASN A 224 -57.45 -24.94 2.22
CA ASN A 224 -58.81 -24.59 1.88
C ASN A 224 -59.67 -25.84 1.86
N THR A 225 -60.68 -25.92 2.73
CA THR A 225 -61.63 -27.03 2.71
C THR A 225 -62.60 -26.83 1.54
N THR A 226 -62.47 -27.65 0.50
CA THR A 226 -63.30 -27.57 -0.71
C THR A 226 -64.53 -28.46 -0.63
N LYS A 227 -64.53 -29.46 0.26
CA LYS A 227 -65.71 -30.25 0.62
C LYS A 227 -65.66 -30.65 2.11
N LEU A 228 -66.73 -30.35 2.85
CA LEU A 228 -66.94 -30.88 4.20
C LEU A 228 -67.50 -32.30 4.12
N LEU A 229 -67.27 -33.11 5.15
CA LEU A 229 -67.83 -34.46 5.22
C LEU A 229 -69.36 -34.38 5.25
N ASP A 230 -70.01 -35.00 4.27
CA ASP A 230 -71.47 -35.06 4.12
C ASP A 230 -71.94 -36.50 3.85
N CYS A 231 -73.25 -36.70 3.71
CA CYS A 231 -73.84 -38.01 3.47
C CYS A 231 -73.83 -38.43 1.97
N SER A 232 -73.08 -37.75 1.10
CA SER A 232 -72.98 -38.11 -0.32
C SER A 232 -71.89 -39.17 -0.56
N ALA A 233 -72.07 -40.03 -1.57
CA ALA A 233 -71.03 -40.99 -1.93
C ALA A 233 -69.82 -40.28 -2.57
N SER A 234 -68.62 -40.79 -2.25
CA SER A 234 -67.26 -40.45 -2.72
C SER A 234 -67.10 -39.27 -3.72
N PRO A 235 -66.13 -38.36 -3.50
CA PRO A 235 -65.13 -38.41 -2.44
C PRO A 235 -65.69 -37.93 -1.10
N ASP A 236 -65.04 -38.28 0.01
CA ASP A 236 -65.34 -37.75 1.35
C ASP A 236 -64.93 -36.25 1.46
N ALA A 237 -64.54 -35.76 2.63
CA ALA A 237 -64.06 -34.40 2.77
C ALA A 237 -62.79 -34.16 1.92
N THR A 238 -62.72 -33.01 1.26
CA THR A 238 -61.58 -32.61 0.43
C THR A 238 -60.96 -31.34 1.00
N ILE A 239 -59.64 -31.35 1.16
CA ILE A 239 -58.83 -30.18 1.51
C ILE A 239 -57.89 -29.94 0.33
N GLU A 240 -57.81 -28.70 -0.11
CA GLU A 240 -56.86 -28.23 -1.11
C GLU A 240 -55.73 -27.48 -0.41
N LEU A 241 -54.49 -27.84 -0.73
CA LEU A 241 -53.29 -27.14 -0.29
C LEU A 241 -52.93 -26.08 -1.35
N SER A 242 -52.87 -24.82 -0.95
CA SER A 242 -52.39 -23.72 -1.79
C SER A 242 -51.11 -23.17 -1.20
N ILE A 243 -49.98 -23.24 -1.93
CA ILE A 243 -48.70 -22.63 -1.53
C ILE A 243 -48.64 -21.22 -2.12
N SER A 244 -48.47 -20.19 -1.29
CA SER A 244 -48.45 -18.78 -1.72
C SER A 244 -47.03 -18.21 -1.86
N SER A 245 -46.03 -18.75 -1.18
CA SER A 245 -44.61 -18.37 -1.30
C SER A 245 -43.67 -19.48 -0.84
N GLY A 246 -42.36 -19.34 -1.10
CA GLY A 246 -41.32 -20.34 -0.79
C GLY A 246 -40.87 -21.13 -2.01
N ILE A 247 -39.61 -21.58 -2.03
CA ILE A 247 -39.10 -22.46 -3.09
C ILE A 247 -39.50 -23.91 -2.84
N ARG A 248 -39.90 -24.59 -3.91
CA ARG A 248 -40.29 -26.01 -3.90
C ARG A 248 -39.06 -26.83 -4.31
N GLU A 249 -38.29 -27.33 -3.37
CA GLU A 249 -37.30 -28.38 -3.68
C GLU A 249 -38.05 -29.67 -4.04
N LEU A 250 -37.76 -30.21 -5.24
CA LEU A 250 -38.33 -31.43 -5.80
C LEU A 250 -37.44 -32.63 -5.48
#